data_AF-R9XG55-F1
#
_entry.id   AF-R9XG55-F1
#
_cell.length_a   1.000
_cell.length_b   1.000
_cell.length_c   1.000
_cell.angle_alpha   90.00
_cell.angle_beta   90.00
_cell.angle_gamma   90.00
#
_symmetry.space_group_name_H-M   'P 1'
#
loop_
_entity.id
_entity.type
_entity.pdbx_description
1 polymer ?
#
loop_
_entity_poly.entity_id
_entity_poly.type
_entity_poly.pdbx_seq_one_letter_code
_entity_poly.pdbx_strand_id
1 'polypeptide(L)'
;MITQDQMQQVQKRLAVYQQGSYFASYLSSVGQVHELCQAILLGQLSEEHSFSQETIQKLRDDIRVKYLENKIMIESDKLRTDLQDSAVESGVGLLKARLPERVTAVEELGQELEARNTRLRQMTRDVEAFNRENRQLATSATTLRWERKEWENLLGVEEFGRLLESGIFQQERSGLFQVKERLFEGEDELQRINALMKADIERLSRELQQYQARWLQNAGVLERIGQILEQEAILRKGGQTSDDVDMEENDGNEEDEEDEADDESFARQLDGSGSSDNELDRESEAMVTSDSESDTESQKLDEERLASDAQLSNAEDDSAKAGSEGLRGSSEPRGSPALADPGTNKEDSPDEPDT
;
A
#
# COMPACT_ATOMS: atom_id res chain seq x y z
N MET A 1 -46.92 41.29 -6.44
CA MET A 1 -45.55 40.92 -6.01
C MET A 1 -45.47 41.14 -4.51
N ILE A 2 -45.09 40.12 -3.74
CA ILE A 2 -44.84 40.26 -2.29
C ILE A 2 -43.52 41.01 -2.15
N THR A 3 -43.52 42.09 -1.38
CA THR A 3 -42.31 42.88 -1.12
C THR A 3 -41.41 42.17 -0.11
N GLN A 4 -40.10 42.41 -0.18
CA GLN A 4 -39.13 41.76 0.71
C GLN A 4 -39.41 42.04 2.20
N ASP A 5 -39.93 43.22 2.52
CA ASP A 5 -40.38 43.58 3.87
C ASP A 5 -41.56 42.74 4.34
N GLN A 6 -42.54 42.47 3.47
CA GLN A 6 -43.66 41.59 3.79
C GLN A 6 -43.19 40.16 4.05
N MET A 7 -42.19 39.69 3.30
CA MET A 7 -41.61 38.36 3.52
C MET A 7 -40.86 38.27 4.86
N GLN A 8 -40.08 39.29 5.21
CA GLN A 8 -39.41 39.35 6.52
C GLN A 8 -40.40 39.46 7.68
N GLN A 9 -41.48 40.22 7.53
CA GLN A 9 -42.53 40.32 8.55
C GLN A 9 -43.21 38.98 8.78
N VAL A 10 -43.50 38.24 7.70
CA VAL A 10 -44.07 36.88 7.80
C VAL A 10 -43.08 35.92 8.47
N GLN A 11 -41.80 35.93 8.08
CA GLN A 11 -40.78 35.08 8.71
C GLN A 11 -40.60 35.38 10.20
N LYS A 12 -40.55 36.66 10.59
CA LYS A 12 -40.49 37.07 12.00
C LYS A 12 -41.72 36.60 12.77
N ARG A 13 -42.92 36.74 12.19
CA ARG A 13 -44.15 36.29 12.81
C ARG A 13 -44.20 34.77 12.95
N LEU A 14 -43.70 34.03 11.94
CA LEU A 14 -43.62 32.57 11.96
C LEU A 14 -42.63 32.07 13.03
N ALA A 15 -41.49 32.75 13.19
CA ALA A 15 -40.47 32.39 14.18
C ALA A 15 -40.95 32.55 15.63
N VAL A 16 -41.88 33.47 15.88
CA VAL A 16 -42.47 33.71 17.21
C VAL A 16 -43.79 32.95 17.39
N TYR A 17 -44.30 32.30 16.35
CA TYR A 17 -45.56 31.59 16.41
C TYR A 17 -45.43 30.32 17.25
N GLN A 18 -46.12 30.30 18.39
CA GLN A 18 -46.27 29.11 19.24
C GLN A 18 -47.73 28.64 19.19
N GLN A 19 -47.98 27.51 18.53
CA GLN A 19 -49.30 26.90 18.46
C GLN A 19 -49.58 26.07 19.71
N GLY A 20 -50.80 26.16 20.24
CA GLY A 20 -51.25 25.27 21.31
C GLY A 20 -50.71 25.59 22.71
N SER A 21 -50.39 26.86 22.99
CA SER A 21 -49.88 27.24 24.31
C SER A 21 -50.96 27.05 25.39
N TYR A 22 -50.66 26.24 26.41
CA TYR A 22 -51.46 26.11 27.65
C TYR A 22 -51.74 27.46 28.30
N PHE A 23 -50.86 28.45 28.05
CA PHE A 23 -51.04 29.85 28.45
C PHE A 23 -52.29 30.49 27.82
N ALA A 24 -52.57 30.22 26.53
CA ALA A 24 -53.75 30.78 25.85
C ALA A 24 -55.06 30.19 26.40
N SER A 25 -55.05 28.89 26.75
CA SER A 25 -56.17 28.22 27.42
C SER A 25 -56.43 28.81 28.82
N TYR A 26 -55.37 29.03 29.59
CA TYR A 26 -55.45 29.70 30.89
C TYR A 26 -55.97 31.14 30.77
N LEU A 27 -55.44 31.94 29.83
CA LEU A 27 -55.90 33.31 29.58
C LEU A 27 -57.37 33.37 29.15
N SER A 28 -57.84 32.39 28.38
CA SER A 28 -59.25 32.29 27.99
C SER A 28 -60.16 32.11 29.22
N SER A 29 -59.81 31.20 30.14
CA SER A 29 -60.60 31.02 31.38
C SER A 29 -60.53 32.22 32.33
N VAL A 30 -59.38 32.90 32.40
CA VAL A 30 -59.26 34.17 33.14
C VAL A 30 -60.09 35.28 32.48
N GLY A 31 -60.13 35.32 31.15
CA GLY A 31 -60.96 36.23 30.37
C GLY A 31 -62.44 36.03 30.66
N GLN A 32 -62.91 34.79 30.71
CA GLN A 32 -64.29 34.45 31.09
C GLN A 32 -64.64 34.94 32.51
N VAL A 33 -63.73 34.80 33.47
CA VAL A 33 -63.92 35.38 34.81
C VAL A 33 -63.96 36.90 34.76
N HIS A 34 -63.08 37.52 33.98
CA HIS A 34 -63.02 38.97 33.85
C HIS A 34 -64.30 39.53 33.24
N GLU A 35 -64.79 38.95 32.15
CA GLU A 35 -66.06 39.30 31.50
C GLU A 35 -67.23 39.15 32.47
N LEU A 36 -67.26 38.06 33.25
CA LEU A 36 -68.30 37.82 34.25
C LEU A 36 -68.23 38.83 35.40
N CYS A 37 -67.03 39.15 35.91
CA CYS A 37 -66.84 40.21 36.91
C CYS A 37 -67.25 41.58 36.36
N GLN A 38 -66.94 41.88 35.10
CA GLN A 38 -67.29 43.13 34.44
C GLN A 38 -68.81 43.25 34.24
N ALA A 39 -69.48 42.17 33.83
CA ALA A 39 -70.94 42.12 33.70
C ALA A 39 -71.64 42.33 35.05
N ILE A 40 -71.11 41.76 36.14
CA ILE A 40 -71.60 42.00 37.51
C ILE A 40 -71.42 43.47 37.90
N LEU A 41 -70.22 44.03 37.72
CA LEU A 41 -69.90 45.40 38.11
C LEU A 41 -70.72 46.46 37.33
N LEU A 42 -71.02 46.18 36.06
CA LEU A 42 -71.84 47.06 35.22
C LEU A 42 -73.35 46.84 35.39
N GLY A 43 -73.76 45.84 36.17
CA GLY A 43 -75.17 45.48 36.38
C GLY A 43 -75.85 44.94 35.12
N GLN A 44 -75.08 44.46 34.14
CA GLN A 44 -75.55 43.96 32.85
C GLN A 44 -75.54 42.43 32.81
N LEU A 45 -76.02 41.78 33.88
CA LEU A 45 -76.15 40.33 33.89
C LEU A 45 -77.24 39.91 32.90
N SER A 46 -76.87 39.42 31.73
CA SER A 46 -77.79 38.76 30.80
C SER A 46 -78.08 37.31 31.23
N GLU A 47 -79.20 36.75 30.78
CA GLU A 47 -79.53 35.32 30.98
C GLU A 47 -78.52 34.38 30.30
N GLU A 48 -77.76 34.87 29.31
CA GLU A 48 -76.72 34.11 28.60
C GLU A 48 -75.54 33.74 29.50
N HIS A 49 -75.29 34.49 30.59
CA HIS A 49 -74.15 34.24 31.47
C HIS A 49 -74.32 33.04 32.42
N SER A 50 -75.48 32.34 32.40
CA SER A 50 -75.76 31.13 33.19
C SER A 50 -75.16 31.17 34.62
N PHE A 51 -75.39 32.29 35.31
CA PHE A 51 -74.76 32.59 36.59
C PHE A 51 -75.37 31.72 37.69
N SER A 52 -74.75 30.56 37.91
CA SER A 52 -75.15 29.57 38.91
C SER A 52 -73.94 29.19 39.76
N GLN A 53 -74.19 28.76 40.99
CA GLN A 53 -73.10 28.35 41.88
C GLN A 53 -72.29 27.18 41.30
N GLU A 54 -72.94 26.27 40.56
CA GLU A 54 -72.28 25.16 39.89
C GLU A 54 -71.37 25.61 38.75
N THR A 55 -71.76 26.61 37.96
CA THR A 55 -70.92 27.13 36.86
C THR A 55 -69.70 27.87 37.40
N ILE A 56 -69.85 28.64 38.49
CA ILE A 56 -68.74 29.28 39.20
C ILE A 56 -67.76 28.24 39.76
N GLN A 57 -68.30 27.17 40.35
CA GLN A 57 -67.49 26.09 40.91
C GLN A 57 -66.70 25.37 39.82
N LYS A 58 -67.33 25.06 38.67
CA LYS A 58 -66.67 24.49 37.50
C LYS A 58 -65.59 25.41 36.94
N LEU A 59 -65.87 26.70 36.79
CA LEU A 59 -64.91 27.70 36.29
C LEU A 59 -63.70 27.84 37.22
N ARG A 60 -63.93 27.81 38.54
CA ARG A 60 -62.87 27.83 39.54
C ARG A 60 -61.96 26.60 39.44
N ASP A 61 -62.57 25.41 39.32
CA ASP A 61 -61.82 24.16 39.24
C ASP A 61 -61.07 24.06 37.89
N ASP A 62 -61.67 24.52 36.79
CA ASP A 62 -61.05 24.64 35.45
C ASP A 62 -59.83 25.58 35.45
N ILE A 63 -59.95 26.77 36.04
CA ILE A 63 -58.82 27.72 36.16
C ILE A 63 -57.70 27.12 36.99
N ARG A 64 -58.02 26.38 38.05
CA ARG A 64 -57.01 25.73 38.89
C ARG A 64 -56.25 24.66 38.12
N VAL A 65 -56.95 23.85 37.31
CA VAL A 65 -56.31 22.85 36.43
C VAL A 65 -55.43 23.54 35.40
N LYS A 66 -55.96 24.52 34.65
CA LYS A 66 -55.21 25.25 33.62
C LYS A 66 -53.99 26.00 34.17
N TYR A 67 -54.09 26.53 35.38
CA TYR A 67 -52.95 27.13 36.07
C TYR A 67 -51.86 26.11 36.37
N LEU A 68 -52.22 24.93 36.87
CA LEU A 68 -51.26 23.87 37.16
C LEU A 68 -50.62 23.32 35.88
N GLU A 69 -51.38 23.10 34.82
CA GLU A 69 -50.86 22.68 33.51
C GLU A 69 -49.84 23.68 32.95
N ASN A 70 -50.17 24.98 32.99
CA ASN A 70 -49.27 26.04 32.55
C ASN A 70 -48.00 26.11 33.42
N LYS A 71 -48.14 25.97 34.74
CA LYS A 71 -47.00 25.92 35.66
C LYS A 71 -46.08 24.72 35.36
N ILE A 72 -46.64 23.53 35.17
CA ILE A 72 -45.90 22.32 34.83
C ILE A 72 -45.15 22.49 33.50
N MET A 73 -45.80 23.09 32.50
CA MET A 73 -45.17 23.36 31.21
C MET A 73 -43.96 24.30 31.35
N ILE A 74 -44.11 25.42 32.07
CA ILE A 74 -43.00 26.36 32.30
C ILE A 74 -41.85 25.69 33.05
N GLU A 75 -42.14 24.88 34.08
CA GLU A 75 -41.12 24.14 34.83
C GLU A 75 -40.43 23.09 33.96
N SER A 76 -41.17 22.40 33.09
CA SER A 76 -40.62 21.43 32.13
C SER A 76 -39.73 22.10 31.09
N ASP A 77 -40.12 23.25 30.55
CA ASP A 77 -39.32 24.00 29.59
C ASP A 77 -38.05 24.56 30.21
N LYS A 78 -38.14 25.03 31.46
CA LYS A 78 -36.96 25.42 32.23
C LYS A 78 -36.01 24.25 32.44
N LEU A 79 -36.51 23.10 32.88
CA LEU A 79 -35.67 21.92 33.10
C LEU A 79 -35.04 21.43 31.78
N ARG A 80 -35.79 21.48 30.68
CA ARG A 80 -35.29 21.13 29.35
C ARG A 80 -34.15 22.06 28.91
N THR A 81 -34.31 23.37 29.10
CA THR A 81 -33.28 24.36 28.75
C THR A 81 -32.04 24.21 29.64
N ASP A 82 -32.21 24.09 30.96
CA ASP A 82 -31.11 23.85 31.90
C ASP A 82 -30.32 22.55 31.56
N LEU A 83 -31.02 21.48 31.17
CA LEU A 83 -30.39 20.22 30.78
C LEU A 83 -29.65 20.34 29.44
N GLN A 84 -30.22 21.07 28.49
CA GLN A 84 -29.57 21.34 27.21
C GLN A 84 -28.29 22.17 27.41
N ASP A 85 -28.35 23.22 28.23
CA ASP A 85 -27.19 24.08 28.51
C ASP A 85 -26.09 23.27 29.22
N SER A 86 -26.44 22.46 30.22
CA SER A 86 -25.53 21.56 30.91
C SER A 86 -24.90 20.53 29.97
N ALA A 87 -25.68 19.93 29.07
CA ALA A 87 -25.19 18.96 28.10
C ALA A 87 -24.24 19.61 27.08
N VAL A 88 -24.55 20.81 26.60
CA VAL A 88 -23.67 21.57 25.70
C VAL A 88 -22.38 21.96 26.40
N GLU A 89 -22.44 22.48 27.61
CA GLU A 89 -21.25 22.87 28.38
C GLU A 89 -20.34 21.65 28.65
N SER A 90 -20.92 20.53 29.08
CA SER A 90 -20.20 19.27 29.29
C SER A 90 -19.58 18.74 27.99
N GLY A 91 -20.33 18.77 26.89
CA GLY A 91 -19.86 18.34 25.56
C GLY A 91 -18.68 19.20 25.08
N VAL A 92 -18.78 20.51 25.23
CA VAL A 92 -17.70 21.45 24.89
C VAL A 92 -16.49 21.25 25.80
N GLY A 93 -16.69 21.03 27.09
CA GLY A 93 -15.62 20.74 28.05
C GLY A 93 -14.86 19.47 27.71
N LEU A 94 -15.57 18.39 27.41
CA LEU A 94 -14.98 17.11 26.97
C LEU A 94 -14.20 17.26 25.67
N LEU A 95 -14.74 18.00 24.70
CA LEU A 95 -14.06 18.29 23.44
C LEU A 95 -12.78 19.08 23.70
N LYS A 96 -12.83 20.16 24.47
CA LYS A 96 -11.64 20.97 24.79
C LYS A 96 -10.56 20.16 25.53
N ALA A 97 -10.95 19.24 26.41
CA ALA A 97 -10.01 18.40 27.14
C ALA A 97 -9.36 17.33 26.24
N ARG A 98 -10.13 16.71 25.34
CA ARG A 98 -9.65 15.58 24.51
C ARG A 98 -9.02 16.01 23.19
N LEU A 99 -9.38 17.16 22.66
CA LEU A 99 -8.92 17.62 21.35
C LEU A 99 -7.38 17.75 21.28
N PRO A 100 -6.67 18.32 22.27
CA PRO A 100 -5.21 18.43 22.20
C PRO A 100 -4.52 17.07 22.06
N GLU A 101 -4.92 16.09 22.88
CA GLU A 101 -4.37 14.72 22.83
C GLU A 101 -4.67 14.03 21.49
N ARG A 102 -5.86 14.25 20.93
CA ARG A 102 -6.23 13.69 19.63
C ARG A 102 -5.46 14.34 18.49
N VAL A 103 -5.23 15.64 18.55
CA VAL A 103 -4.44 16.36 17.55
C VAL A 103 -3.00 15.87 17.56
N THR A 104 -2.37 15.75 18.73
CA THR A 104 -0.99 15.24 18.82
C THR A 104 -0.86 13.81 18.29
N ALA A 105 -1.81 12.93 18.60
CA ALA A 105 -1.81 11.56 18.06
C ALA A 105 -1.95 11.52 16.54
N VAL A 106 -2.73 12.43 15.95
CA VAL A 106 -2.87 12.54 14.49
C VAL A 106 -1.60 13.10 13.85
N GLU A 107 -0.94 14.07 14.49
CA GLU A 107 0.33 14.62 14.02
C GLU A 107 1.46 13.57 14.02
N GLU A 108 1.56 12.77 15.10
CA GLU A 108 2.52 11.67 15.20
C GLU A 108 2.31 10.63 14.08
N LEU A 109 1.05 10.24 13.84
CA LEU A 109 0.72 9.30 12.78
C LEU A 109 1.00 9.88 11.38
N GLY A 110 0.80 11.20 11.21
CA GLY A 110 1.18 11.92 10.01
C GLY A 110 2.69 11.85 9.74
N GLN A 111 3.51 12.10 10.77
CA GLN A 111 4.97 12.02 10.67
C GLN A 111 5.45 10.59 10.36
N GLU A 112 4.84 9.57 10.97
CA GLU A 112 5.17 8.17 10.69
C GLU A 112 4.88 7.80 9.23
N LEU A 113 3.72 8.23 8.70
CA LEU A 113 3.35 8.00 7.31
C LEU A 113 4.29 8.70 6.34
N GLU A 114 4.73 9.93 6.65
CA GLU A 114 5.69 10.66 5.82
C GLU A 114 7.06 9.97 5.79
N ALA A 115 7.54 9.50 6.95
CA ALA A 115 8.78 8.73 7.04
C ALA A 115 8.70 7.44 6.22
N ARG A 116 7.57 6.71 6.31
CA ARG A 116 7.31 5.50 5.52
C ARG A 116 7.28 5.79 4.03
N ASN A 117 6.62 6.87 3.62
CA ASN A 117 6.55 7.29 2.22
C ASN A 117 7.95 7.63 1.68
N THR A 118 8.76 8.34 2.48
CA THR A 118 10.14 8.66 2.13
C THR A 118 10.98 7.40 1.91
N ARG A 119 10.83 6.39 2.78
CA ARG A 119 11.51 5.10 2.61
C ARG A 119 11.07 4.36 1.36
N LEU A 120 9.78 4.37 1.05
CA LEU A 120 9.24 3.76 -0.18
C LEU A 120 9.79 4.45 -1.42
N ARG A 121 9.81 5.80 -1.44
CA ARG A 121 10.41 6.57 -2.53
C ARG A 121 11.89 6.24 -2.70
N GLN A 122 12.62 6.07 -1.61
CA GLN A 122 14.02 5.67 -1.68
C GLN A 122 14.17 4.28 -2.29
N MET A 123 13.39 3.30 -1.82
CA MET A 123 13.39 1.94 -2.39
C MET A 123 13.07 1.94 -3.89
N THR A 124 12.11 2.76 -4.34
CA THR A 124 11.82 2.93 -5.77
C THR A 124 13.03 3.45 -6.53
N ARG A 125 13.73 4.46 -6.00
CA ARG A 125 14.97 4.99 -6.63
C ARG A 125 16.08 3.94 -6.66
N ASP A 126 16.20 3.14 -5.61
CA ASP A 126 17.21 2.07 -5.54
C ASP A 126 16.90 0.99 -6.60
N VAL A 127 15.64 0.60 -6.75
CA VAL A 127 15.21 -0.32 -7.83
C VAL A 127 15.43 0.28 -9.21
N GLU A 128 15.14 1.56 -9.41
CA GLU A 128 15.44 2.25 -10.67
C GLU A 128 16.95 2.34 -10.96
N ALA A 129 17.77 2.58 -9.93
CA ALA A 129 19.23 2.58 -10.06
C ALA A 129 19.75 1.19 -10.43
N PHE A 130 19.31 0.15 -9.71
CA PHE A 130 19.64 -1.24 -9.99
C PHE A 130 19.22 -1.64 -11.42
N ASN A 131 17.99 -1.32 -11.82
CA ASN A 131 17.51 -1.63 -13.17
C ASN A 131 18.29 -0.89 -14.26
N ARG A 132 18.72 0.36 -13.99
CA ARG A 132 19.57 1.12 -14.91
C ARG A 132 20.95 0.47 -15.04
N GLU A 133 21.57 0.11 -13.93
CA GLU A 133 22.87 -0.57 -13.92
C GLU A 133 22.79 -1.93 -14.62
N ASN A 134 21.75 -2.72 -14.35
CA ASN A 134 21.54 -4.01 -15.00
C ASN A 134 21.34 -3.87 -16.51
N ARG A 135 20.57 -2.86 -16.97
CA ARG A 135 20.47 -2.54 -18.40
C ARG A 135 21.80 -2.08 -18.99
N GLN A 136 22.60 -1.33 -18.23
CA GLN A 136 23.91 -0.89 -18.67
C GLN A 136 24.87 -2.09 -18.87
N LEU A 137 24.87 -3.04 -17.93
CA LEU A 137 25.63 -4.29 -18.04
C LEU A 137 25.18 -5.12 -19.25
N ALA A 138 23.87 -5.21 -19.50
CA ALA A 138 23.33 -5.94 -20.65
C ALA A 138 23.64 -5.30 -22.01
N THR A 139 23.85 -3.98 -22.08
CA THR A 139 23.98 -3.24 -23.35
C THR A 139 25.39 -2.77 -23.66
N SER A 140 26.25 -2.62 -22.65
CA SER A 140 27.58 -2.02 -22.77
C SER A 140 28.65 -2.87 -22.07
N ALA A 141 29.91 -2.63 -22.42
CA ALA A 141 31.03 -3.21 -21.68
C ALA A 141 30.99 -2.74 -20.23
N THR A 142 31.42 -3.61 -19.31
CA THR A 142 31.36 -3.29 -17.88
C THR A 142 32.13 -2.02 -17.56
N THR A 143 31.60 -1.20 -16.65
CA THR A 143 32.29 -0.01 -16.11
C THR A 143 33.23 -0.34 -14.96
N LEU A 144 33.40 -1.64 -14.66
CA LEU A 144 34.14 -2.11 -13.51
C LEU A 144 35.64 -1.87 -13.72
N ARG A 145 36.23 -1.13 -12.77
CA ARG A 145 37.61 -0.64 -12.81
C ARG A 145 38.26 -0.96 -11.49
N TRP A 146 39.28 -1.81 -11.53
CA TRP A 146 40.03 -2.21 -10.34
C TRP A 146 41.53 -2.11 -10.57
N GLU A 147 42.26 -2.11 -9.47
CA GLU A 147 43.71 -2.18 -9.50
C GLU A 147 44.18 -3.58 -9.93
N ARG A 148 45.38 -3.64 -10.51
CA ARG A 148 46.01 -4.90 -10.93
C ARG A 148 46.00 -5.97 -9.83
N LYS A 149 46.31 -5.57 -8.59
CA LYS A 149 46.38 -6.50 -7.45
C LYS A 149 45.03 -7.14 -7.11
N GLU A 150 43.94 -6.39 -7.27
CA GLU A 150 42.59 -6.88 -6.99
C GLU A 150 42.15 -7.89 -8.05
N TRP A 151 42.48 -7.62 -9.32
CA TRP A 151 42.27 -8.58 -10.39
C TRP A 151 43.11 -9.85 -10.26
N GLU A 152 44.40 -9.70 -9.91
CA GLU A 152 45.31 -10.83 -9.67
C GLU A 152 44.83 -11.71 -8.51
N ASN A 153 44.20 -11.13 -7.48
CA ASN A 153 43.63 -11.87 -6.36
C ASN A 153 42.38 -12.67 -6.75
N LEU A 154 41.53 -12.15 -7.65
CA LEU A 154 40.28 -12.79 -8.05
C LEU A 154 40.47 -13.84 -9.15
N LEU A 155 41.30 -13.54 -10.15
CA LEU A 155 41.50 -14.38 -11.34
C LEU A 155 42.75 -15.28 -11.23
N GLY A 156 43.70 -14.90 -10.38
CA GLY A 156 45.04 -15.48 -10.35
C GLY A 156 46.02 -14.75 -11.27
N VAL A 157 47.30 -14.75 -10.89
CA VAL A 157 48.36 -13.98 -11.58
C VAL A 157 48.59 -14.46 -13.02
N GLU A 158 48.57 -15.76 -13.25
CA GLU A 158 48.82 -16.34 -14.58
C GLU A 158 47.67 -16.08 -15.56
N GLU A 159 46.43 -16.27 -15.11
CA GLU A 159 45.25 -16.06 -15.95
C GLU A 159 45.02 -14.57 -16.21
N PHE A 160 45.24 -13.70 -15.23
CA PHE A 160 45.22 -12.25 -15.46
C PHE A 160 46.26 -11.81 -16.49
N GLY A 161 47.47 -12.38 -16.46
CA GLY A 161 48.50 -12.12 -17.46
C GLY A 161 48.06 -12.51 -18.88
N ARG A 162 47.50 -13.72 -19.04
CA ARG A 162 46.96 -14.20 -20.33
C ARG A 162 45.80 -13.34 -20.83
N LEU A 163 44.90 -12.90 -19.93
CA LEU A 163 43.76 -12.05 -20.29
C LEU A 163 44.17 -10.61 -20.65
N LEU A 164 45.30 -10.15 -20.11
CA LEU A 164 45.89 -8.86 -20.48
C LEU A 164 46.54 -8.93 -21.87
N GLU A 165 47.24 -10.03 -22.17
CA GLU A 165 47.81 -10.30 -23.49
C GLU A 165 46.75 -10.49 -24.57
N SER A 166 45.62 -11.14 -24.25
CA SER A 166 44.51 -11.34 -25.18
C SER A 166 43.69 -10.07 -25.45
N GLY A 167 43.98 -8.96 -24.77
CA GLY A 167 43.35 -7.66 -25.00
C GLY A 167 41.94 -7.52 -24.43
N ILE A 168 41.54 -8.42 -23.52
CA ILE A 168 40.25 -8.37 -22.81
C ILE A 168 40.24 -7.23 -21.78
N PHE A 169 41.40 -6.96 -21.16
CA PHE A 169 41.58 -5.81 -20.27
C PHE A 169 42.15 -4.60 -21.02
N GLN A 170 41.55 -3.44 -20.79
CA GLN A 170 42.09 -2.14 -21.20
C GLN A 170 42.72 -1.44 -20.00
N GLN A 171 44.01 -1.14 -20.11
CA GLN A 171 44.70 -0.33 -19.12
C GLN A 171 44.34 1.14 -19.31
N GLU A 172 43.72 1.74 -18.29
CA GLU A 172 43.45 3.17 -18.24
C GLU A 172 44.70 3.91 -17.71
N ARG A 173 44.84 5.21 -18.03
CA ARG A 173 46.04 6.02 -17.70
C ARG A 173 46.34 6.12 -16.20
N SER A 174 45.40 5.71 -15.34
CA SER A 174 45.48 5.70 -13.89
C SER A 174 46.08 4.41 -13.28
N GLY A 175 46.45 3.41 -14.10
CA GLY A 175 46.87 2.09 -13.59
C GLY A 175 45.71 1.18 -13.19
N LEU A 176 44.48 1.60 -13.48
CA LEU A 176 43.26 0.80 -13.36
C LEU A 176 43.04 -0.01 -14.64
N PHE A 177 42.52 -1.22 -14.49
CA PHE A 177 42.19 -2.11 -15.58
C PHE A 177 40.67 -2.27 -15.69
N GLN A 178 40.14 -2.04 -16.89
CA GLN A 178 38.72 -2.18 -17.22
C GLN A 178 38.51 -3.35 -18.17
N VAL A 179 37.49 -4.17 -17.93
CA VAL A 179 37.11 -5.25 -18.85
C VAL A 179 36.40 -4.65 -20.05
N LYS A 180 36.94 -4.89 -21.24
CA LYS A 180 36.40 -4.39 -22.52
C LYS A 180 35.26 -5.26 -23.06
N GLU A 181 35.20 -6.50 -22.61
CA GLU A 181 34.22 -7.48 -23.07
C GLU A 181 32.85 -7.24 -22.45
N ARG A 182 31.80 -7.62 -23.18
CA ARG A 182 30.41 -7.49 -22.75
C ARG A 182 29.99 -8.77 -22.04
N LEU A 183 29.57 -8.63 -20.78
CA LEU A 183 29.02 -9.74 -20.01
C LEU A 183 27.51 -9.74 -20.24
N PHE A 184 27.06 -10.50 -21.23
CA PHE A 184 25.64 -10.58 -21.58
C PHE A 184 24.86 -11.60 -20.75
N GLU A 185 25.57 -12.55 -20.15
CA GLU A 185 24.98 -13.67 -19.42
C GLU A 185 25.01 -13.43 -17.91
N GLY A 186 24.01 -13.95 -17.21
CA GLY A 186 23.93 -13.85 -15.76
C GLY A 186 25.07 -14.63 -15.08
N GLU A 187 25.43 -14.26 -13.85
CA GLU A 187 26.49 -14.93 -13.09
C GLU A 187 26.24 -16.45 -13.00
N ASP A 188 25.01 -16.87 -12.70
CA ASP A 188 24.64 -18.28 -12.58
C ASP A 188 24.81 -19.05 -13.91
N GLU A 189 24.53 -18.40 -15.03
CA GLU A 189 24.67 -19.00 -16.37
C GLU A 189 26.15 -19.12 -16.73
N LEU A 190 26.95 -18.07 -16.48
CA LEU A 190 28.40 -18.08 -16.69
C LEU A 190 29.07 -19.16 -15.83
N GLN A 191 28.67 -19.32 -14.56
CA GLN A 191 29.19 -20.38 -13.69
C GLN A 191 28.84 -21.77 -14.23
N ARG A 192 27.60 -21.97 -14.71
CA ARG A 192 27.17 -23.23 -15.31
C ARG A 192 27.93 -23.55 -16.59
N ILE A 193 28.11 -22.58 -17.48
CA ILE A 193 28.85 -22.73 -18.73
C ILE A 193 30.32 -23.03 -18.43
N ASN A 194 30.92 -22.33 -17.47
CA ASN A 194 32.30 -22.57 -17.05
C ASN A 194 32.50 -24.00 -16.54
N ALA A 195 31.57 -24.51 -15.71
CA ALA A 195 31.61 -25.89 -15.23
C ALA A 195 31.49 -26.90 -16.37
N LEU A 196 30.60 -26.65 -17.34
CA LEU A 196 30.43 -27.48 -18.52
C LEU A 196 31.69 -27.48 -19.40
N MET A 197 32.24 -26.31 -19.69
CA MET A 197 33.48 -26.16 -20.48
C MET A 197 34.65 -26.88 -19.82
N LYS A 198 34.80 -26.77 -18.49
CA LYS A 198 35.83 -27.52 -17.75
C LYS A 198 35.67 -29.03 -17.91
N ALA A 199 34.45 -29.54 -17.75
CA ALA A 199 34.17 -30.96 -17.93
C ALA A 199 34.46 -31.44 -19.36
N ASP A 200 34.14 -30.62 -20.37
CA ASP A 200 34.47 -30.92 -21.76
C ASP A 200 35.97 -30.87 -22.04
N ILE A 201 36.71 -29.91 -21.49
CA ILE A 201 38.18 -29.86 -21.58
C ILE A 201 38.80 -31.11 -20.95
N GLU A 202 38.29 -31.55 -19.79
CA GLU A 202 38.73 -32.78 -19.14
C GLU A 202 38.37 -34.04 -19.95
N ARG A 203 37.26 -34.02 -20.68
CA ARG A 203 36.88 -35.11 -21.58
C ARG A 203 37.79 -35.14 -22.81
N LEU A 204 38.01 -34.00 -23.46
CA LEU A 204 38.86 -33.86 -24.64
C LEU A 204 40.32 -34.19 -24.32
N SER A 205 40.84 -33.81 -23.16
CA SER A 205 42.20 -34.16 -22.75
C SER A 205 42.39 -35.66 -22.58
N ARG A 206 41.39 -36.37 -22.02
CA ARG A 206 41.38 -37.84 -21.95
C ARG A 206 41.28 -38.47 -23.33
N GLU A 207 40.43 -37.96 -24.21
CA GLU A 207 40.32 -38.45 -25.60
C GLU A 207 41.64 -38.24 -26.36
N LEU A 208 42.31 -37.09 -26.20
CA LEU A 208 43.61 -36.81 -26.82
C LEU A 208 44.69 -37.77 -26.32
N GLN A 209 44.74 -38.06 -25.02
CA GLN A 209 45.64 -39.08 -24.46
C GLN A 209 45.34 -40.48 -25.04
N GLN A 210 44.07 -40.82 -25.24
CA GLN A 210 43.69 -42.09 -25.89
C GLN A 210 44.14 -42.13 -27.35
N TYR A 211 43.98 -41.05 -28.10
CA TYR A 211 44.46 -40.97 -29.49
C TYR A 211 45.99 -41.06 -29.55
N GLN A 212 46.70 -40.38 -28.66
CA GLN A 212 48.15 -40.47 -28.55
C GLN A 212 48.59 -41.91 -28.26
N ALA A 213 47.93 -42.60 -27.34
CA ALA A 213 48.22 -44.00 -27.03
C ALA A 213 47.97 -44.92 -28.24
N ARG A 214 46.86 -44.72 -28.96
CA ARG A 214 46.55 -45.46 -30.20
C ARG A 214 47.58 -45.19 -31.30
N TRP A 215 48.04 -43.95 -31.44
CA TRP A 215 49.08 -43.58 -32.40
C TRP A 215 50.42 -44.21 -32.07
N LEU A 216 50.83 -44.22 -30.80
CA LEU A 216 52.04 -44.92 -30.37
C LEU A 216 51.93 -46.43 -30.58
N GLN A 217 50.76 -47.02 -30.34
CA GLN A 217 50.52 -48.44 -30.63
C GLN A 217 50.63 -48.72 -32.13
N ASN A 218 50.02 -47.88 -32.98
CA ASN A 218 50.11 -47.99 -34.42
C ASN A 218 51.54 -47.79 -34.93
N ALA A 219 52.30 -46.87 -34.35
CA ALA A 219 53.72 -46.70 -34.65
C ALA A 219 54.52 -47.98 -34.33
N GLY A 220 54.25 -48.63 -33.19
CA GLY A 220 54.88 -49.92 -32.86
C GLY A 220 54.41 -51.10 -33.74
N VAL A 221 53.25 -51.01 -34.38
CA VAL A 221 52.82 -51.97 -35.42
C VAL A 221 53.53 -51.66 -36.75
N LEU A 222 53.62 -50.39 -37.14
CA LEU A 222 54.34 -49.94 -38.33
C LEU A 222 55.83 -50.25 -38.23
N GLU A 223 56.45 -50.14 -37.05
CA GLU A 223 57.84 -50.54 -36.83
C GLU A 223 58.03 -52.05 -37.04
N ARG A 224 57.09 -52.88 -36.55
CA ARG A 224 57.10 -54.33 -36.82
C ARG A 224 56.89 -54.65 -38.29
N ILE A 225 55.98 -53.95 -38.96
CA ILE A 225 55.80 -54.08 -40.42
C ILE A 225 57.08 -53.63 -41.14
N GLY A 226 57.69 -52.54 -40.72
CA GLY A 226 58.96 -52.02 -41.23
C GLY A 226 60.10 -53.02 -41.07
N GLN A 227 60.22 -53.68 -39.91
CA GLN A 227 61.20 -54.74 -39.68
C GLN A 227 60.96 -55.96 -40.58
N ILE A 228 59.70 -56.35 -40.79
CA ILE A 228 59.36 -57.44 -41.73
C ILE A 228 59.70 -57.03 -43.17
N LEU A 229 59.37 -55.81 -43.57
CA LEU A 229 59.69 -55.27 -44.89
C LEU A 229 61.20 -55.12 -45.10
N GLU A 230 61.95 -54.74 -44.07
CA GLU A 230 63.41 -54.65 -44.11
C GLU A 230 64.04 -56.04 -44.21
N GLN A 231 63.54 -57.02 -43.44
CA GLN A 231 63.95 -58.43 -43.59
C GLN A 231 63.62 -58.96 -44.99
N GLU A 232 62.44 -58.64 -45.52
CA GLU A 232 62.06 -59.00 -46.89
C GLU A 232 62.93 -58.28 -47.94
N ALA A 233 63.26 -57.02 -47.74
CA ALA A 233 64.16 -56.25 -48.60
C ALA A 233 65.58 -56.84 -48.58
N ILE A 234 66.08 -57.25 -47.41
CA ILE A 234 67.36 -57.95 -47.26
C ILE A 234 67.29 -59.33 -47.93
N LEU A 235 66.18 -60.06 -47.82
CA LEU A 235 65.98 -61.35 -48.51
C LEU A 235 65.93 -61.18 -50.04
N ARG A 236 65.28 -60.11 -50.54
CA ARG A 236 65.32 -59.74 -51.98
C ARG A 236 66.73 -59.35 -52.40
N LYS A 237 67.46 -58.62 -51.57
CA LYS A 237 68.86 -58.22 -51.80
C LYS A 237 69.85 -59.40 -51.70
N GLY A 238 69.50 -60.44 -50.93
CA GLY A 238 70.25 -61.69 -50.81
C GLY A 238 69.89 -62.76 -51.84
N GLY A 239 68.86 -62.53 -52.66
CA GLY A 239 68.40 -63.43 -53.71
C GLY A 239 68.74 -62.99 -55.14
N GLN A 240 69.40 -61.85 -55.33
CA GLN A 240 69.73 -61.32 -56.66
C GLN A 240 71.24 -61.11 -56.80
N THR A 241 71.95 -62.23 -56.98
CA THR A 241 73.23 -62.25 -57.68
C THR A 241 72.97 -62.37 -59.18
N SER A 242 73.66 -61.55 -59.97
CA SER A 242 73.55 -61.29 -61.43
C SER A 242 72.27 -60.52 -61.80
N ASP A 243 72.36 -59.36 -62.45
CA ASP A 243 73.22 -59.06 -63.59
C ASP A 243 73.43 -57.54 -63.71
N ASP A 244 74.58 -57.18 -64.28
CA ASP A 244 75.00 -55.83 -64.68
C ASP A 244 73.91 -55.08 -65.44
N VAL A 245 73.61 -53.83 -65.06
CA VAL A 245 73.47 -52.73 -66.03
C VAL A 245 73.99 -51.44 -65.40
N ASP A 246 75.22 -51.15 -65.82
CA ASP A 246 75.85 -49.84 -65.94
C ASP A 246 75.07 -48.99 -66.97
N MET A 247 74.61 -47.79 -66.60
CA MET A 247 74.31 -46.64 -67.47
C MET A 247 73.93 -45.47 -66.56
N GLU A 248 74.90 -44.61 -66.26
CA GLU A 248 75.25 -43.39 -67.03
C GLU A 248 74.46 -42.18 -66.56
N GLU A 249 75.24 -41.19 -66.11
CA GLU A 249 74.87 -39.79 -66.00
C GLU A 249 74.04 -39.34 -67.20
N ASN A 250 72.87 -38.78 -66.96
CA ASN A 250 72.30 -37.80 -67.87
C ASN A 250 71.76 -36.62 -67.06
N ASP A 251 72.67 -35.66 -66.92
CA ASP A 251 72.38 -34.23 -66.81
C ASP A 251 71.31 -33.85 -67.84
N GLY A 252 70.18 -33.37 -67.35
CA GLY A 252 68.96 -33.16 -68.12
C GLY A 252 68.11 -32.09 -67.48
N ASN A 253 68.73 -30.91 -67.35
CA ASN A 253 68.10 -29.61 -67.26
C ASN A 253 66.82 -29.50 -68.11
N GLU A 254 65.65 -29.44 -67.48
CA GLU A 254 64.47 -28.75 -68.01
C GLU A 254 63.76 -28.04 -66.84
N GLU A 255 64.03 -26.73 -66.76
CA GLU A 255 63.08 -25.72 -66.33
C GLU A 255 61.83 -25.79 -67.23
N ASP A 256 60.64 -25.71 -66.64
CA ASP A 256 59.32 -25.32 -67.20
C ASP A 256 58.25 -26.08 -66.40
N GLU A 257 57.12 -25.53 -65.99
CA GLU A 257 56.49 -24.24 -66.24
C GLU A 257 55.47 -24.04 -65.10
N GLU A 258 55.07 -22.80 -64.93
CA GLU A 258 53.95 -22.37 -64.10
C GLU A 258 52.69 -23.18 -64.40
N ASP A 259 51.96 -23.59 -63.36
CA ASP A 259 50.52 -23.80 -63.46
C ASP A 259 49.88 -23.32 -62.15
N GLU A 260 49.67 -22.00 -62.09
CA GLU A 260 48.58 -21.42 -61.31
C GLU A 260 47.26 -21.82 -61.99
N ALA A 261 46.62 -22.87 -61.48
CA ALA A 261 45.24 -23.18 -61.82
C ALA A 261 44.45 -23.54 -60.55
N ASP A 262 43.79 -22.50 -60.03
CA ASP A 262 42.34 -22.50 -59.83
C ASP A 262 41.75 -23.62 -58.93
N ASP A 263 41.53 -23.29 -57.65
CA ASP A 263 40.58 -24.03 -56.81
C ASP A 263 39.71 -23.09 -55.97
N GLU A 264 39.09 -22.11 -56.64
CA GLU A 264 37.86 -21.48 -56.15
C GLU A 264 36.66 -22.40 -56.46
N SER A 265 36.43 -23.42 -55.63
CA SER A 265 35.25 -24.28 -55.80
C SER A 265 34.66 -24.85 -54.50
N PHE A 266 34.28 -23.97 -53.56
CA PHE A 266 33.32 -24.33 -52.50
C PHE A 266 32.18 -23.32 -52.33
N ALA A 267 31.52 -23.01 -53.45
CA ALA A 267 30.12 -22.61 -53.43
C ALA A 267 29.25 -23.87 -53.56
N ARG A 268 28.76 -24.41 -52.44
CA ARG A 268 27.60 -25.32 -52.44
C ARG A 268 26.38 -24.60 -51.88
N GLN A 269 25.60 -24.08 -52.82
CA GLN A 269 24.14 -24.10 -52.72
C GLN A 269 23.68 -25.52 -52.37
N LEU A 270 22.89 -25.64 -51.30
CA LEU A 270 21.94 -26.73 -51.17
C LEU A 270 20.58 -26.09 -50.86
N ASP A 271 19.83 -25.80 -51.92
CA ASP A 271 18.38 -25.74 -51.86
C ASP A 271 17.85 -27.13 -51.53
N GLY A 272 16.87 -27.21 -50.61
CA GLY A 272 16.30 -28.50 -50.25
C GLY A 272 15.29 -28.50 -49.12
N SER A 273 14.21 -27.72 -49.25
CA SER A 273 12.82 -28.09 -48.91
C SER A 273 12.61 -28.98 -47.67
N GLY A 274 12.16 -28.38 -46.57
CA GLY A 274 11.59 -29.07 -45.42
C GLY A 274 10.58 -28.19 -44.69
N SER A 275 9.35 -28.16 -45.22
CA SER A 275 8.14 -27.59 -44.63
C SER A 275 7.97 -27.91 -43.13
N SER A 276 7.91 -26.89 -42.28
CA SER A 276 7.10 -26.91 -41.06
C SER A 276 6.78 -25.48 -40.64
N ASP A 277 5.71 -25.00 -41.26
CA ASP A 277 4.64 -24.18 -40.69
C ASP A 277 4.63 -24.13 -39.14
N ASN A 278 4.87 -22.95 -38.57
CA ASN A 278 4.24 -22.54 -37.33
C ASN A 278 4.22 -21.00 -37.27
N GLU A 279 3.07 -20.45 -37.64
CA GLU A 279 2.77 -19.03 -37.67
C GLU A 279 3.00 -18.36 -36.31
N LEU A 280 3.71 -17.24 -36.38
CA LEU A 280 3.73 -16.22 -35.34
C LEU A 280 2.43 -15.42 -35.47
N ASP A 281 1.48 -15.67 -34.58
CA ASP A 281 0.38 -14.75 -34.35
C ASP A 281 0.80 -13.68 -33.34
N ARG A 282 0.94 -12.46 -33.87
CA ARG A 282 1.37 -11.27 -33.15
C ARG A 282 0.32 -10.21 -33.45
N GLU A 283 -0.86 -10.36 -32.88
CA GLU A 283 -1.88 -9.32 -32.88
C GLU A 283 -1.48 -8.19 -31.92
N SER A 284 -1.22 -7.04 -32.53
CA SER A 284 -1.25 -5.73 -31.91
C SER A 284 -2.36 -4.92 -32.58
N GLU A 285 -3.49 -4.74 -31.88
CA GLU A 285 -4.49 -3.71 -32.15
C GLU A 285 -4.60 -2.84 -30.88
N ALA A 286 -4.13 -1.58 -30.91
CA ALA A 286 -4.87 -0.40 -31.35
C ALA A 286 -6.01 0.01 -30.39
N MET A 287 -5.65 0.92 -29.48
CA MET A 287 -6.35 2.19 -29.21
C MET A 287 -7.85 2.25 -29.56
N VAL A 288 -8.72 2.12 -28.55
CA VAL A 288 -10.05 2.73 -28.55
C VAL A 288 -10.23 3.55 -27.28
N THR A 289 -10.31 4.86 -27.49
CA THR A 289 -10.83 5.88 -26.58
C THR A 289 -12.36 5.86 -26.64
N SER A 290 -13.03 5.75 -25.49
CA SER A 290 -14.36 6.33 -25.12
C SER A 290 -14.77 5.67 -23.79
N ASP A 291 -14.82 6.42 -22.70
CA ASP A 291 -16.06 7.01 -22.16
C ASP A 291 -17.19 5.98 -21.99
N SER A 292 -17.48 5.58 -20.75
CA SER A 292 -18.68 6.05 -20.02
C SER A 292 -18.96 5.16 -18.79
N GLU A 293 -18.76 5.77 -17.62
CA GLU A 293 -19.61 5.69 -16.42
C GLU A 293 -19.88 4.32 -15.76
N SER A 294 -19.09 4.02 -14.72
CA SER A 294 -19.60 3.26 -13.57
C SER A 294 -19.50 4.09 -12.29
N ASP A 295 -20.66 4.26 -11.68
CA ASP A 295 -20.88 4.30 -10.24
C ASP A 295 -20.42 5.57 -9.48
N THR A 296 -21.36 6.50 -9.28
CA THR A 296 -21.57 7.19 -7.99
C THR A 296 -22.83 8.08 -7.99
N GLU A 297 -23.38 8.25 -6.79
CA GLU A 297 -24.35 9.27 -6.37
C GLU A 297 -25.84 9.06 -6.63
N SER A 298 -26.40 8.32 -5.66
CA SER A 298 -27.64 8.67 -4.99
C SER A 298 -27.67 10.16 -4.61
N GLN A 299 -28.48 10.97 -5.30
CA GLN A 299 -29.13 12.15 -4.74
C GLN A 299 -30.30 12.57 -5.64
N LYS A 300 -31.54 12.37 -5.17
CA LYS A 300 -32.58 13.38 -5.32
C LYS A 300 -33.67 13.22 -4.27
N LEU A 301 -33.68 14.23 -3.40
CA LEU A 301 -34.80 14.70 -2.62
C LEU A 301 -35.96 15.09 -3.53
N ASP A 302 -37.17 14.73 -3.10
CA ASP A 302 -38.41 15.53 -3.12
C ASP A 302 -39.40 14.70 -2.26
N GLU A 303 -39.64 15.03 -0.99
CA GLU A 303 -40.53 16.10 -0.53
C GLU A 303 -41.95 15.96 -1.11
N GLU A 304 -42.85 15.27 -0.38
CA GLU A 304 -43.97 15.88 0.36
C GLU A 304 -45.08 14.83 0.68
N ARG A 305 -45.44 14.78 1.97
CA ARG A 305 -46.82 14.69 2.50
C ARG A 305 -47.68 13.42 2.36
N LEU A 306 -48.01 12.84 3.52
CA LEU A 306 -49.33 12.68 4.17
C LEU A 306 -49.27 11.44 5.09
N ALA A 307 -49.18 11.60 6.41
CA ALA A 307 -50.30 11.68 7.35
C ALA A 307 -50.77 10.30 7.86
N SER A 308 -50.84 10.20 9.20
CA SER A 308 -51.61 9.22 9.97
C SER A 308 -51.01 7.80 9.98
N ASP A 309 -50.92 7.05 11.06
CA ASP A 309 -51.86 6.94 12.17
C ASP A 309 -51.14 6.26 13.35
N ALA A 310 -51.34 6.84 14.53
CA ALA A 310 -50.97 6.23 15.79
C ALA A 310 -52.17 5.41 16.27
N GLN A 311 -52.03 4.09 16.38
CA GLN A 311 -52.97 3.30 17.18
C GLN A 311 -52.21 2.45 18.21
N LEU A 312 -52.23 3.01 19.42
CA LEU A 312 -52.24 2.30 20.69
C LEU A 312 -53.32 1.19 20.66
N SER A 313 -52.97 0.00 21.12
CA SER A 313 -53.94 -0.89 21.75
C SER A 313 -53.33 -1.53 23.00
N ASN A 314 -54.00 -1.24 24.11
CA ASN A 314 -53.85 -1.86 25.42
C ASN A 314 -54.09 -3.36 25.36
N ALA A 315 -53.38 -4.10 26.22
CA ALA A 315 -53.96 -5.21 26.98
C ALA A 315 -53.15 -5.40 28.27
N GLU A 316 -53.71 -4.90 29.37
CA GLU A 316 -53.55 -5.49 30.70
C GLU A 316 -54.02 -6.96 30.63
N ASP A 317 -53.32 -7.91 31.27
CA ASP A 317 -53.80 -8.51 32.52
C ASP A 317 -52.89 -9.64 33.06
N ASP A 318 -52.71 -9.54 34.37
CA ASP A 318 -52.77 -10.59 35.40
C ASP A 318 -51.67 -11.65 35.71
N SER A 319 -51.33 -11.61 37.00
CA SER A 319 -51.21 -12.71 37.96
C SER A 319 -49.92 -13.56 38.14
N ALA A 320 -49.25 -13.21 39.26
CA ALA A 320 -49.04 -14.05 40.45
C ALA A 320 -48.02 -15.22 40.45
N LYS A 321 -46.94 -15.05 41.24
CA LYS A 321 -46.33 -16.05 42.15
C LYS A 321 -45.21 -15.39 42.96
N ALA A 322 -45.37 -15.08 44.26
CA ALA A 322 -45.28 -15.95 45.44
C ALA A 322 -43.86 -16.48 45.74
N GLY A 323 -43.37 -16.17 46.95
CA GLY A 323 -42.18 -16.74 47.61
C GLY A 323 -41.29 -15.63 48.22
N SER A 324 -41.57 -15.09 49.41
CA SER A 324 -41.41 -15.65 50.77
C SER A 324 -39.96 -15.89 51.22
N GLU A 325 -39.68 -15.46 52.46
CA GLU A 325 -38.47 -15.64 53.28
C GLU A 325 -37.35 -14.62 53.03
N GLY A 326 -36.77 -13.92 54.02
CA GLY A 326 -36.84 -13.99 55.48
C GLY A 326 -35.57 -13.33 56.06
N LEU A 327 -35.60 -12.97 57.34
CA LEU A 327 -34.49 -12.46 58.20
C LEU A 327 -34.21 -10.94 58.05
N ARG A 328 -34.75 -10.03 58.89
CA ARG A 328 -34.60 -9.85 60.37
C ARG A 328 -33.14 -9.82 60.83
N GLY A 329 -32.67 -8.66 61.28
CA GLY A 329 -31.40 -8.52 62.02
C GLY A 329 -30.95 -7.08 62.22
N SER A 330 -31.64 -6.34 63.08
CA SER A 330 -31.25 -5.01 63.58
C SER A 330 -29.94 -5.04 64.39
N SER A 331 -29.08 -4.02 64.23
CA SER A 331 -28.42 -3.27 65.34
C SER A 331 -27.30 -2.34 64.84
N GLU A 332 -27.56 -1.04 64.88
CA GLU A 332 -26.55 0.01 65.15
C GLU A 332 -26.11 -0.06 66.65
N PRO A 333 -25.27 0.84 67.23
CA PRO A 333 -24.41 1.91 66.69
C PRO A 333 -22.98 1.95 67.32
N ARG A 334 -22.17 2.94 66.88
CA ARG A 334 -21.27 3.83 67.68
C ARG A 334 -19.82 3.88 67.19
N GLY A 335 -19.36 5.10 66.92
CA GLY A 335 -17.95 5.45 66.79
C GLY A 335 -17.73 6.85 66.22
N SER A 336 -17.89 7.88 67.04
CA SER A 336 -17.33 9.23 66.85
C SER A 336 -16.32 9.47 67.99
N PRO A 337 -15.64 10.62 68.09
CA PRO A 337 -14.69 11.28 67.18
C PRO A 337 -13.36 11.64 67.91
N ALA A 338 -12.34 12.16 67.19
CA ALA A 338 -11.20 12.90 67.75
C ALA A 338 -10.82 13.98 66.71
N LEU A 339 -10.79 15.31 66.91
CA LEU A 339 -10.51 16.22 68.02
C LEU A 339 -9.00 16.46 68.27
N ALA A 340 -8.44 17.49 67.61
CA ALA A 340 -7.55 18.55 68.12
C ALA A 340 -6.96 19.37 66.94
N ASP A 341 -7.31 20.64 66.68
CA ASP A 341 -7.01 21.94 67.34
C ASP A 341 -5.73 22.65 66.76
N PRO A 342 -5.55 23.99 66.88
CA PRO A 342 -5.25 24.86 65.75
C PRO A 342 -3.92 25.63 65.93
N GLY A 343 -3.34 26.11 64.84
CA GLY A 343 -2.20 27.02 64.87
C GLY A 343 -2.62 28.42 64.45
N THR A 344 -2.72 29.34 65.40
CA THR A 344 -2.79 30.79 65.20
C THR A 344 -1.49 31.46 65.66
N ASN A 345 -1.25 32.66 65.14
CA ASN A 345 -0.16 33.64 65.40
C ASN A 345 0.96 33.63 64.35
N LYS A 346 1.47 34.77 63.86
CA LYS A 346 1.22 36.20 64.06
C LYS A 346 2.04 36.95 62.99
N GLU A 347 1.56 38.14 62.61
CA GLU A 347 2.31 39.38 62.31
C GLU A 347 3.79 39.28 61.85
N ASP A 348 4.11 39.75 60.63
CA ASP A 348 4.92 40.95 60.41
C ASP A 348 5.14 41.25 58.90
N SER A 349 4.69 42.42 58.47
CA SER A 349 5.34 43.28 57.45
C SER A 349 6.13 44.34 58.23
N PRO A 350 7.09 45.12 57.68
CA PRO A 350 7.38 45.41 56.27
C PRO A 350 8.90 45.38 55.92
N ASP A 351 9.25 45.62 54.65
CA ASP A 351 10.20 46.67 54.26
C ASP A 351 10.63 46.52 52.79
N GLU A 352 10.30 47.53 52.00
CA GLU A 352 11.07 47.94 50.81
C GLU A 352 12.48 48.39 51.26
N PRO A 353 13.44 48.37 50.33
CA PRO A 353 14.11 49.65 50.12
C PRO A 353 14.33 50.00 48.63
N ASP A 354 14.28 51.31 48.43
CA ASP A 354 14.70 52.10 47.27
C ASP A 354 15.89 51.53 46.47
N THR A 355 15.74 51.50 45.15
CA THR A 355 16.64 52.20 44.20
C THR A 355 15.99 52.39 42.84
#